data_AF-A0A1F9CBG8-F1
#
_entry.id   AF-A0A1F9CBG8-F1
#
_cell.length_a   1.000
_cell.length_b   1.000
_cell.length_c   1.000
_cell.angle_alpha   90.00
_cell.angle_beta   90.00
_cell.angle_gamma   90.00
#
_symmetry.space_group_name_H-M   'P 1'
#
loop_
_entity.id
_entity.type
_entity.pdbx_description
1 polymer ?
#
loop_
_entity_poly.entity_id
_entity_poly.type
_entity_poly.pdbx_seq_one_letter_code
_entity_poly.pdbx_strand_id
1 'polypeptide(L)' 'MKTLRLDKGQIEVVDDRIVKILKAKSGMERLNMVWDAWTFYEKTIRAYLKNKHPEWTEEEIRKEIVKRVTYGSK' A
#
# COMPACT_ATOMS: atom_id res chain seq x y z
N MET A 1 12.66 28.34 -4.28
CA MET A 1 11.72 27.38 -3.65
C MET A 1 10.52 27.28 -4.58
N LYS A 2 10.12 26.08 -5.04
CA LYS A 2 8.91 25.95 -5.86
C LYS A 2 7.69 26.19 -4.98
N THR A 3 6.78 27.06 -5.39
CA THR A 3 5.50 27.27 -4.69
C THR A 3 4.63 26.04 -4.92
N LEU A 4 4.41 25.26 -3.87
CA LEU A 4 3.60 24.05 -3.91
C LEU A 4 2.13 24.43 -3.67
N ARG A 5 1.24 24.04 -4.57
CA ARG A 5 -0.20 24.29 -4.45
C ARG A 5 -0.84 23.15 -3.67
N LEU A 6 -1.22 23.39 -2.42
CA LEU A 6 -1.97 22.42 -1.61
C LEU A 6 -3.47 22.71 -1.76
N ASP A 7 -4.08 22.16 -2.79
CA ASP A 7 -5.53 22.23 -2.99
C ASP A 7 -6.08 20.91 -3.51
N LYS A 8 -7.39 20.87 -3.81
CA LYS A 8 -8.09 19.66 -4.28
C LYS A 8 -7.45 19.01 -5.52
N GLY A 9 -6.63 19.72 -6.28
CA GLY A 9 -5.91 19.17 -7.44
C GLY A 9 -4.49 18.68 -7.14
N GLN A 10 -3.94 18.94 -5.96
CA GLN A 10 -2.57 18.56 -5.59
C GLN A 10 -2.42 18.49 -4.06
N ILE A 11 -2.99 17.44 -3.47
CA ILE A 11 -3.14 17.30 -2.00
C ILE A 11 -1.86 16.78 -1.35
N GLU A 12 -1.04 16.03 -2.10
CA GLU A 12 0.18 15.40 -1.60
C GLU A 12 1.37 15.83 -2.45
N VAL A 13 2.10 16.86 -1.98
CA VAL A 13 3.39 17.19 -2.56
C VAL A 13 4.50 16.61 -1.71
N VAL A 14 5.24 15.67 -2.29
CA VAL A 14 6.43 15.11 -1.67
C VAL A 14 7.51 16.19 -1.65
N ASP A 15 8.07 16.48 -0.46
CA ASP A 15 9.17 17.40 -0.28
C ASP A 15 10.37 17.01 -1.16
N ASP A 16 11.01 17.99 -1.82
CA ASP A 16 12.13 17.76 -2.74
C ASP A 16 13.28 16.96 -2.09
N ARG A 17 13.48 17.10 -0.77
CA ARG A 17 14.47 16.32 -0.01
C ARG A 17 14.09 14.84 0.03
N ILE A 18 12.82 14.53 0.23
CA ILE A 18 12.31 13.15 0.21
C ILE A 18 12.40 12.57 -1.20
N VAL A 19 12.07 13.36 -2.23
CA VAL A 19 12.25 12.94 -3.63
C VAL A 19 13.71 12.56 -3.91
N LYS A 20 14.68 13.38 -3.45
CA LYS A 20 16.11 13.09 -3.61
C LYS A 20 16.52 11.78 -2.92
N ILE A 21 16.05 11.55 -1.70
CA ILE A 21 16.31 10.31 -0.95
C ILE A 21 15.72 9.09 -1.68
N LEU A 22 14.46 9.17 -2.12
CA LEU A 22 13.79 8.07 -2.82
C LEU A 22 14.41 7.76 -4.18
N LYS A 23 14.93 8.77 -4.88
CA LYS A 23 15.65 8.60 -6.15
C LYS A 23 17.03 7.96 -5.96
N ALA A 24 17.67 8.13 -4.81
CA ALA A 24 18.98 7.55 -4.52
C ALA A 24 18.91 6.06 -4.15
N LYS A 25 17.72 5.50 -3.90
CA LYS A 25 17.55 4.08 -3.56
C LYS A 25 17.85 3.19 -4.76
N SER A 26 18.62 2.14 -4.51
CA SER A 26 18.84 1.04 -5.45
C SER A 26 17.53 0.32 -5.80
N GLY A 27 17.54 -0.43 -6.90
CA GLY A 27 16.40 -1.27 -7.28
C GLY A 27 16.00 -2.25 -6.16
N MET A 28 16.98 -2.83 -5.47
CA MET A 28 16.72 -3.78 -4.38
C MET A 28 16.06 -3.10 -3.17
N GLU A 29 16.52 -1.93 -2.77
CA GLU A 29 15.88 -1.18 -1.66
C GLU A 29 14.44 -0.81 -1.99
N ARG A 30 14.15 -0.46 -3.25
CA ARG A 30 12.79 -0.15 -3.70
C ARG A 30 11.91 -1.40 -3.64
N LEU A 31 12.41 -2.55 -4.06
CA LEU A 31 11.68 -3.82 -3.96
C LEU A 31 11.42 -4.19 -2.51
N ASN A 32 12.41 -4.06 -1.62
CA ASN A 32 12.24 -4.32 -0.20
C ASN A 32 11.15 -3.44 0.42
N MET A 33 11.14 -2.13 0.10
CA MET A 33 10.09 -1.23 0.57
C MET A 33 8.68 -1.68 0.15
N VAL A 34 8.51 -2.09 -1.11
CA VAL A 34 7.22 -2.57 -1.62
C VAL A 34 6.84 -3.90 -0.94
N TRP A 35 7.81 -4.80 -0.75
CA TRP A 35 7.59 -6.09 -0.11
C TRP A 35 7.19 -5.97 1.36
N ASP A 36 7.85 -5.07 2.10
CA ASP A 36 7.53 -4.80 3.50
C ASP A 36 6.12 -4.19 3.63
N ALA A 37 5.79 -3.23 2.76
CA ALA A 37 4.45 -2.63 2.72
C ALA A 37 3.37 -3.67 2.40
N TRP A 38 3.62 -4.55 1.41
CA TRP A 38 2.71 -5.64 1.07
C TRP A 38 2.51 -6.61 2.24
N THR A 39 3.60 -7.05 2.86
CA THR A 39 3.57 -8.00 3.98
C THR A 39 2.79 -7.42 5.16
N PHE A 40 2.99 -6.14 5.48
CA PHE A 40 2.24 -5.47 6.53
C PHE A 40 0.75 -5.37 6.20
N TYR A 41 0.42 -4.92 4.98
CA TYR A 41 -0.96 -4.77 4.52
C TYR A 41 -1.70 -6.12 4.55
N GLU A 42 -1.11 -7.16 3.97
CA GLU A 42 -1.71 -8.50 3.88
C GLU A 42 -2.01 -9.08 5.26
N LYS A 43 -1.04 -9.02 6.18
CA LYS A 43 -1.23 -9.49 7.56
C LYS A 43 -2.36 -8.76 8.27
N THR A 44 -2.40 -7.44 8.12
CA THR A 44 -3.40 -6.58 8.78
C THR A 44 -4.80 -6.88 8.27
N ILE A 45 -4.99 -6.93 6.95
CA ILE A 45 -6.29 -7.23 6.35
C ILE A 45 -6.72 -8.66 6.65
N ARG A 46 -5.80 -9.64 6.59
CA ARG A 46 -6.12 -11.02 6.95
C ARG A 46 -6.61 -11.12 8.39
N ALA A 47 -5.90 -10.51 9.34
CA ALA A 47 -6.29 -10.53 10.75
C ALA A 47 -7.67 -9.90 10.97
N TYR A 48 -7.92 -8.74 10.33
CA TYR A 48 -9.22 -8.09 10.35
C TYR A 48 -10.34 -8.97 9.79
N LEU A 49 -10.11 -9.61 8.62
CA LEU A 49 -11.09 -10.49 7.99
C LEU A 49 -11.40 -11.72 8.85
N LYS A 50 -10.37 -12.38 9.41
CA LYS A 50 -10.57 -13.50 10.34
C LYS A 50 -11.37 -13.13 11.58
N ASN A 51 -11.14 -11.93 12.12
CA ASN A 51 -11.87 -11.45 13.27
C ASN A 51 -13.34 -11.12 12.94
N LYS A 52 -13.58 -10.51 11.78
CA LYS A 52 -14.91 -10.08 11.35
C LYS A 52 -15.77 -11.21 10.79
N HIS A 53 -15.14 -12.19 10.16
CA HIS A 53 -15.76 -13.32 9.49
C HIS A 53 -15.12 -14.62 9.97
N PRO A 54 -15.32 -15.02 11.24
CA PRO A 54 -14.74 -16.25 11.78
C PRO A 54 -15.24 -17.52 11.07
N GLU A 55 -16.36 -17.43 10.36
CA GLU A 55 -16.96 -18.49 9.56
C GLU A 55 -16.29 -18.70 8.19
N TRP A 56 -15.51 -17.72 7.72
CA TRP A 56 -14.88 -17.80 6.41
C TRP A 56 -13.69 -18.75 6.38
N THR A 57 -13.61 -19.51 5.30
CA THR A 57 -12.46 -20.31 4.94
C THR A 57 -11.26 -19.43 4.56
N GLU A 58 -10.05 -19.97 4.62
CA GLU A 58 -8.84 -19.27 4.14
C GLU A 58 -8.95 -18.86 2.66
N GLU A 59 -9.67 -19.64 1.87
CA GLU A 59 -9.87 -19.36 0.45
C GLU A 59 -10.80 -18.17 0.22
N GLU A 60 -11.86 -18.02 1.02
CA GLU A 60 -12.74 -16.84 0.98
C GLU A 60 -12.00 -15.59 1.43
N ILE A 61 -11.21 -15.69 2.49
CA ILE A 61 -10.33 -14.59 2.95
C ILE A 61 -9.36 -14.19 1.85
N ARG A 62 -8.71 -15.16 1.19
CA ARG A 62 -7.77 -14.91 0.10
C ARG A 62 -8.46 -14.22 -1.08
N LYS A 63 -9.64 -14.67 -1.49
CA LYS A 63 -10.43 -14.05 -2.57
C LYS A 63 -10.77 -12.60 -2.25
N GLU A 64 -11.19 -12.32 -1.02
CA GLU A 64 -11.52 -10.95 -0.59
C GLU A 64 -10.27 -10.06 -0.55
N ILE A 65 -9.11 -10.57 -0.09
CA ILE A 65 -7.85 -9.82 -0.15
C ILE A 65 -7.49 -9.48 -1.60
N VAL A 66 -7.56 -10.45 -2.51
CA VAL A 66 -7.29 -10.23 -3.95
C VAL A 66 -8.21 -9.14 -4.49
N LYS A 67 -9.52 -9.26 -4.24
CA LYS A 67 -10.52 -8.27 -4.66
C LYS A 67 -10.17 -6.86 -4.19
N ARG A 68 -9.71 -6.67 -2.94
CA ARG A 68 -9.32 -5.36 -2.42
C ARG A 68 -8.08 -4.79 -3.09
N VAL A 69 -7.06 -5.63 -3.26
CA VAL A 69 -5.77 -5.22 -3.82
C VAL A 69 -5.88 -4.88 -5.30
N THR A 70 -6.76 -5.56 -6.02
CA THR A 70 -7.03 -5.27 -7.43
C THR A 70 -8.11 -4.22 -7.63
N TYR A 71 -8.62 -3.56 -6.57
CA TYR A 71 -9.74 -2.62 -6.66
C TYR A 71 -10.98 -3.22 -7.36
N GLY A 72 -11.23 -4.51 -7.16
CA GLY A 72 -12.30 -5.25 -7.81
C GLY A 72 -12.03 -5.62 -9.27
N SER A 73 -10.84 -5.34 -9.80
CA SER A 73 -10.42 -5.83 -11.11
C SER A 73 -9.91 -7.27 -11.00
N LYS A 74 -10.86 -8.20 -10.90
CA LYS A 74 -10.82 -9.61 -11.33
C LYS A 74 -12.06 -10.32 -10.84
#